data_AF-A0A936WJL1-F1
#
_entry.id   AF-A0A936WJL1-F1
#
_cell.length_a   1.000
_cell.length_b   1.000
_cell.length_c   1.000
_cell.angle_alpha   90.00
_cell.angle_beta   90.00
_cell.angle_gamma   90.00
#
_symmetry.space_group_name_H-M   'P 1'
#
loop_
_entity.id
_entity.type
_entity.pdbx_description
1 polymer ?
#
loop_
_entity_poly.entity_id
_entity_poly.type
_entity_poly.pdbx_seq_one_letter_code
_entity_poly.pdbx_strand_id
1 'polypeptide(L)'
;MKKIIIGNATFVFILPFLVMCLGCKEKASDSAQRLQLEMDNSKASITKTIKDSDRADKIIALSEKLAPLFREMEAQQSVFQKECLASIERFETTPADLKMLTENYREKRGALRNECLLIRQQMAELMTDEEWKRLLSSRQRLLKQVFNSF
;
A
#
# COMPACT_ATOMS: atom_id res chain seq x y z
N MET A 1 -24.11 -31.53 -37.71
CA MET A 1 -24.70 -31.18 -36.39
C MET A 1 -23.57 -30.73 -35.47
N LYS A 2 -23.57 -29.45 -35.07
CA LYS A 2 -22.57 -28.85 -34.17
C LYS A 2 -22.86 -29.28 -32.72
N LYS A 3 -21.87 -29.84 -32.03
CA LYS A 3 -21.86 -29.94 -30.56
C LYS A 3 -20.85 -28.91 -30.05
N ILE A 4 -21.35 -27.85 -29.43
CA ILE A 4 -20.54 -26.92 -28.65
C ILE A 4 -20.53 -27.47 -27.22
N ILE A 5 -19.38 -27.98 -26.79
CA ILE A 5 -19.15 -28.35 -25.39
C ILE A 5 -18.64 -27.08 -24.71
N ILE A 6 -19.53 -26.44 -23.95
CA ILE A 6 -19.20 -25.38 -23.00
C ILE A 6 -18.88 -26.10 -21.68
N GLY A 7 -17.72 -25.80 -21.08
CA GLY A 7 -17.47 -26.15 -19.69
C GLY A 7 -16.00 -26.46 -19.41
N ASN A 8 -15.33 -25.48 -18.78
CA ASN A 8 -14.17 -25.60 -17.87
C ASN A 8 -13.07 -24.54 -18.10
N ALA A 9 -13.44 -23.26 -18.16
CA ALA A 9 -12.45 -22.17 -18.17
C ALA A 9 -12.62 -21.13 -17.06
N THR A 10 -13.61 -21.29 -16.16
CA THR A 10 -13.95 -20.27 -15.16
C THR A 10 -13.40 -20.53 -13.77
N PHE A 11 -12.79 -21.70 -13.51
CA PHE A 11 -12.34 -22.08 -12.16
C PHE A 11 -10.90 -21.66 -11.83
N VAL A 12 -10.10 -21.24 -12.83
CA VAL A 12 -8.65 -21.01 -12.66
C VAL A 12 -8.33 -19.58 -12.18
N PHE A 13 -9.28 -18.63 -12.25
CA PHE A 13 -9.06 -17.24 -11.86
C PHE A 13 -9.43 -16.90 -10.40
N ILE A 14 -10.09 -17.81 -9.67
CA ILE A 14 -10.54 -17.54 -8.29
C ILE A 14 -9.46 -17.91 -7.26
N LEU A 15 -8.58 -18.86 -7.57
CA LEU A 15 -7.54 -19.35 -6.66
C LEU A 15 -6.48 -18.29 -6.25
N PRO A 16 -5.96 -17.41 -7.15
CA PRO A 16 -4.99 -16.40 -6.73
C PRO A 16 -5.61 -15.26 -5.90
N PHE A 17 -6.93 -15.05 -5.97
CA PHE A 17 -7.64 -14.04 -5.17
C PHE A 17 -7.82 -14.49 -3.70
N LEU A 18 -7.98 -15.79 -3.47
CA LEU A 18 -8.11 -16.39 -2.14
C LEU A 18 -6.78 -16.46 -1.37
N VAL A 19 -5.66 -16.69 -2.05
CA VAL A 19 -4.33 -16.72 -1.42
C VAL A 19 -3.91 -15.32 -0.92
N MET A 20 -4.39 -14.24 -1.55
CA MET A 20 -4.13 -12.87 -1.10
C MET A 20 -4.96 -12.47 0.15
N CYS A 21 -6.01 -13.23 0.51
CA CYS A 21 -6.85 -12.99 1.68
C CYS A 21 -6.35 -13.70 2.94
N LEU A 22 -5.40 -14.63 2.82
CA LEU A 22 -4.77 -15.34 3.95
C LEU A 22 -3.47 -14.66 4.42
N GLY A 23 -3.29 -13.37 4.10
CA GLY A 23 -2.24 -12.54 4.66
C GLY A 23 -2.30 -12.60 6.19
N CYS A 24 -1.20 -13.06 6.78
CA CYS A 24 -1.04 -13.40 8.18
C CYS A 24 -1.72 -12.42 9.15
N LYS A 25 -2.26 -13.01 10.22
CA LYS A 25 -2.86 -12.38 11.39
C LYS A 25 -1.81 -11.60 12.20
N GLU A 26 -1.12 -10.63 11.59
CA GLU A 26 -0.33 -9.67 12.35
C GLU A 26 -1.29 -8.83 13.20
N LYS A 27 -1.05 -8.82 14.52
CA LYS A 27 -1.85 -8.00 15.43
C LYS A 27 -1.71 -6.54 14.97
N ALA A 28 -2.81 -5.81 14.85
CA ALA A 28 -2.81 -4.40 14.42
C ALA A 28 -1.88 -3.48 15.26
N SER A 29 -1.52 -3.91 16.49
CA SER A 29 -0.52 -3.24 17.32
C SER A 29 0.90 -3.31 16.75
N ASP A 30 1.23 -4.38 16.02
CA ASP A 30 2.56 -4.64 15.46
C ASP A 30 2.79 -3.83 14.17
N SER A 31 1.78 -3.71 13.30
CA SER A 31 1.89 -2.89 12.08
C SER A 31 2.01 -1.39 12.38
N ALA A 32 1.24 -0.88 13.36
CA ALA A 32 1.34 0.52 13.78
C ALA A 32 2.70 0.86 14.42
N GLN A 33 3.25 -0.05 15.24
CA GLN A 33 4.58 0.12 15.84
C GLN A 33 5.69 0.07 14.78
N ARG A 34 5.61 -0.87 13.82
CA ARG A 34 6.55 -0.93 12.70
C ARG A 34 6.51 0.32 11.83
N LEU A 35 5.31 0.83 11.52
CA LEU A 35 5.16 2.07 10.76
C LEU A 35 5.79 3.26 11.50
N GLN A 36 5.59 3.35 12.82
CA GLN A 36 6.20 4.40 13.62
C GLN A 36 7.73 4.30 13.62
N LEU A 37 8.27 3.10 13.80
CA LEU A 37 9.71 2.84 13.75
C LEU A 37 10.31 3.23 12.39
N GLU A 38 9.64 2.89 11.29
CA GLU A 38 10.06 3.29 9.94
C GLU A 38 10.03 4.81 9.74
N MET A 39 9.05 5.50 10.33
CA MET A 39 9.00 6.96 10.29
C MET A 39 10.15 7.59 11.08
N ASP A 40 10.46 7.07 12.27
CA ASP A 40 11.56 7.58 13.09
C ASP A 40 12.93 7.32 12.42
N ASN A 41 13.11 6.15 11.81
CA ASN A 41 14.29 5.85 11.00
C ASN A 41 14.41 6.76 9.77
N SER A 42 13.28 7.09 9.14
CA SER A 42 13.21 8.02 8.01
C SER A 42 13.64 9.42 8.45
N LYS A 43 13.16 9.92 9.58
CA LYS A 43 13.57 11.21 10.16
C LYS A 43 15.07 11.26 10.43
N ALA A 44 15.61 10.25 11.12
CA ALA A 44 17.04 10.18 11.40
C ALA A 44 17.89 10.17 10.12
N SER A 45 17.42 9.47 9.08
CA SER A 45 18.10 9.45 7.77
C SER A 45 18.05 10.79 7.05
N ILE A 46 16.92 11.50 7.13
CA ILE A 46 16.75 12.85 6.56
C ILE A 46 17.72 13.83 7.25
N THR A 47 17.72 13.91 8.57
CA THR A 47 18.61 14.80 9.34
C THR A 47 20.09 14.49 9.13
N LYS A 48 20.44 13.21 8.90
CA LYS A 48 21.83 12.83 8.59
C LYS A 48 22.26 13.28 7.20
N THR A 49 21.35 13.19 6.23
CA THR A 49 21.63 13.38 4.80
C THR A 49 21.57 14.85 4.40
N ILE A 50 20.60 15.59 4.92
CA ILE A 50 20.35 17.00 4.59
C ILE A 50 20.95 17.86 5.71
N LYS A 51 21.93 18.71 5.37
CA LYS A 51 22.63 19.56 6.35
C LYS A 51 21.91 20.85 6.69
N ASP A 52 21.09 21.34 5.77
CA ASP A 52 20.21 22.48 5.97
C ASP A 52 19.03 22.06 6.88
N SER A 53 18.98 22.62 8.09
CA SER A 53 17.97 22.28 9.10
C SER A 53 16.56 22.62 8.65
N ASP A 54 16.36 23.80 8.09
CA ASP A 54 15.03 24.28 7.69
C ASP A 54 14.47 23.44 6.54
N ARG A 55 15.35 23.00 5.64
CA ARG A 55 14.99 22.09 4.55
C ARG A 55 14.74 20.68 5.05
N ALA A 56 15.55 20.19 5.98
CA ALA A 56 15.34 18.89 6.61
C ALA A 56 13.99 18.84 7.35
N ASP A 57 13.62 19.88 8.07
CA ASP A 57 12.35 19.98 8.81
C ASP A 57 11.15 19.98 7.86
N LYS A 58 11.22 20.70 6.74
CA LYS A 58 10.17 20.65 5.69
C LYS A 58 9.97 19.24 5.14
N ILE A 59 11.07 18.51 4.90
CA ILE A 59 11.03 17.15 4.36
C ILE A 59 10.54 16.15 5.42
N ILE A 60 10.91 16.34 6.68
CA ILE A 60 10.37 15.56 7.80
C ILE A 60 8.86 15.76 7.90
N ALA A 61 8.38 17.00 7.88
CA ALA A 61 6.95 17.30 7.95
C ALA A 61 6.17 16.70 6.77
N LEU A 62 6.77 16.68 5.56
CA LEU A 62 6.19 15.98 4.41
C LEU A 62 6.17 14.46 4.63
N SER A 63 7.23 13.87 5.18
CA SER A 63 7.29 12.44 5.49
C SER A 63 6.26 12.03 6.54
N GLU A 64 5.97 12.89 7.53
CA GLU A 64 4.96 12.61 8.56
C GLU A 64 3.55 12.53 8.00
N LYS A 65 3.25 13.26 6.91
CA LYS A 65 1.96 13.18 6.21
C LYS A 65 1.73 11.82 5.54
N LEU A 66 2.77 11.03 5.28
CA LEU A 66 2.63 9.70 4.67
C LEU A 66 2.08 8.65 5.65
N ALA A 67 2.36 8.78 6.95
CA ALA A 67 1.91 7.81 7.96
C ALA A 67 0.37 7.63 8.03
N PRO A 68 -0.45 8.70 8.12
CA PRO A 68 -1.90 8.54 8.08
C PRO A 68 -2.40 7.99 6.74
N LEU A 69 -1.75 8.32 5.62
CA LEU A 69 -2.12 7.79 4.30
C LEU A 69 -1.87 6.28 4.21
N PHE A 70 -0.76 5.78 4.75
CA PHE A 70 -0.50 4.33 4.80
C PHE A 70 -1.50 3.59 5.69
N ARG A 71 -1.84 4.16 6.86
CA ARG A 71 -2.88 3.58 7.72
C ARG A 71 -4.23 3.54 7.03
N GLU A 72 -4.61 4.60 6.32
CA GLU A 72 -5.86 4.65 5.57
C GLU A 72 -5.84 3.65 4.41
N MET A 73 -4.72 3.52 3.71
CA MET A 73 -4.54 2.51 2.67
C MET A 73 -4.72 1.07 3.20
N GLU A 74 -4.15 0.75 4.36
CA GLU A 74 -4.33 -0.54 5.03
C GLU A 74 -5.78 -0.75 5.48
N ALA A 75 -6.43 0.28 6.03
CA ALA A 75 -7.82 0.23 6.43
C ALA A 75 -8.75 -0.06 5.23
N GLN A 76 -8.56 0.66 4.11
CA GLN A 76 -9.32 0.42 2.88
C GLN A 76 -9.09 -0.99 2.32
N GLN A 77 -7.87 -1.52 2.41
CA GLN A 77 -7.58 -2.91 2.04
C GLN A 77 -8.34 -3.90 2.93
N SER A 78 -8.34 -3.70 4.24
CA SER A 78 -9.06 -4.57 5.19
C SER A 78 -10.57 -4.53 4.97
N VAL A 79 -11.14 -3.35 4.72
CA VAL A 79 -12.56 -3.18 4.40
C VAL A 79 -12.92 -3.92 3.12
N PHE A 80 -12.14 -3.72 2.05
CA PHE A 80 -12.37 -4.41 0.77
C PHE A 80 -12.31 -5.94 0.92
N GLN A 81 -11.32 -6.47 1.65
CA GLN A 81 -11.23 -7.92 1.91
C GLN A 81 -12.45 -8.45 2.66
N LYS A 82 -12.93 -7.74 3.69
CA LYS A 82 -14.14 -8.12 4.42
C LYS A 82 -15.37 -8.11 3.52
N GLU A 83 -15.50 -7.10 2.66
CA GLU A 83 -16.61 -6.99 1.72
C GLU A 83 -16.56 -8.08 0.64
N CYS A 84 -15.38 -8.44 0.14
CA CYS A 84 -15.21 -9.58 -0.75
C CYS A 84 -15.60 -10.91 -0.09
N LEU A 85 -15.19 -11.16 1.16
CA LEU A 85 -15.56 -12.36 1.90
C LEU A 85 -17.08 -12.43 2.13
N ALA A 86 -17.68 -11.32 2.58
CA ALA A 86 -19.13 -11.21 2.75
C ALA A 86 -19.88 -11.44 1.43
N SER A 87 -19.30 -11.02 0.30
CA SER A 87 -19.87 -11.23 -1.04
C SER A 87 -19.85 -12.70 -1.45
N ILE A 88 -18.82 -13.45 -1.05
CA ILE A 88 -18.74 -14.91 -1.28
C ILE A 88 -19.78 -15.64 -0.43
N GLU A 89 -19.96 -15.22 0.83
CA GLU A 89 -20.90 -15.85 1.77
C GLU A 89 -22.38 -15.64 1.42
N ARG A 90 -22.72 -14.54 0.76
CA ARG A 90 -24.12 -14.21 0.42
C ARG A 90 -24.70 -15.03 -0.74
N PHE A 91 -23.87 -15.74 -1.52
CA PHE A 91 -24.23 -16.58 -2.69
C PHE A 91 -25.09 -15.94 -3.81
N GLU A 92 -25.60 -14.72 -3.60
CA GLU A 92 -26.44 -13.95 -4.55
C GLU A 92 -25.69 -12.75 -5.16
N THR A 93 -24.41 -12.55 -4.80
CA THR A 93 -23.62 -11.43 -5.30
C THR A 93 -23.49 -11.49 -6.82
N THR A 94 -23.94 -10.43 -7.50
CA THR A 94 -23.90 -10.36 -8.96
C THR A 94 -22.53 -9.86 -9.45
N PRO A 95 -22.19 -10.08 -10.73
CA PRO A 95 -21.01 -9.45 -11.33
C PRO A 95 -21.03 -7.91 -11.26
N ALA A 96 -22.22 -7.29 -11.26
CA ALA A 96 -22.36 -5.84 -11.14
C ALA A 96 -21.97 -5.36 -9.73
N ASP A 97 -22.34 -6.10 -8.69
CA ASP A 97 -21.99 -5.79 -7.30
C ASP A 97 -20.47 -5.89 -7.07
N LEU A 98 -19.84 -6.95 -7.59
CA LEU A 98 -18.38 -7.11 -7.52
C LEU A 98 -17.63 -6.02 -8.29
N LYS A 99 -18.16 -5.61 -9.45
CA LYS A 99 -17.61 -4.50 -10.23
C LYS A 99 -17.66 -3.20 -9.44
N MET A 100 -18.83 -2.86 -8.88
CA MET A 100 -19.02 -1.66 -8.06
C MET A 100 -18.11 -1.67 -6.83
N LEU A 101 -18.01 -2.81 -6.13
CA LEU A 101 -17.10 -3.00 -5.01
C LEU A 101 -15.64 -2.72 -5.38
N THR A 102 -15.20 -3.26 -6.52
CA THR A 102 -13.83 -3.09 -7.03
C THR A 102 -13.57 -1.65 -7.50
N GLU A 103 -14.54 -1.01 -8.14
CA GLU A 103 -14.44 0.39 -8.60
C GLU A 103 -14.35 1.35 -7.40
N ASN A 104 -15.19 1.16 -6.39
CA ASN A 104 -15.15 1.95 -5.16
C ASN A 104 -13.81 1.82 -4.43
N TYR A 105 -13.29 0.60 -4.30
CA TYR A 105 -11.97 0.38 -3.71
C TYR A 105 -10.85 1.02 -4.55
N ARG A 106 -10.91 0.88 -5.88
CA ARG A 106 -9.94 1.48 -6.79
C ARG A 106 -9.93 3.01 -6.69
N GLU A 107 -11.09 3.64 -6.65
CA GLU A 107 -11.22 5.09 -6.56
C GLU A 107 -10.60 5.62 -5.26
N LYS A 108 -11.00 5.05 -4.11
CA LYS A 108 -10.46 5.44 -2.80
C LYS A 108 -8.95 5.24 -2.72
N ARG A 109 -8.44 4.11 -3.20
CA ARG A 109 -6.98 3.84 -3.27
C ARG A 109 -6.26 4.75 -4.26
N GLY A 110 -6.93 5.13 -5.34
CA GLY A 110 -6.42 6.07 -6.34
C GLY A 110 -6.18 7.45 -5.75
N ALA A 111 -7.14 7.97 -4.98
CA ALA A 111 -7.01 9.25 -4.27
C ALA A 111 -5.80 9.24 -3.30
N LEU A 112 -5.73 8.23 -2.43
CA LEU A 112 -4.61 8.08 -1.49
C LEU A 112 -3.26 7.95 -2.20
N ARG A 113 -3.22 7.23 -3.32
CA ARG A 113 -2.01 7.09 -4.14
C ARG A 113 -1.57 8.43 -4.72
N ASN A 114 -2.51 9.23 -5.22
CA ASN A 114 -2.20 10.55 -5.78
C ASN A 114 -1.64 11.49 -4.72
N GLU A 115 -2.18 11.45 -3.50
CA GLU A 115 -1.63 12.21 -2.36
C GLU A 115 -0.21 11.78 -2.00
N CYS A 116 0.07 10.47 -1.95
CA CYS A 116 1.42 9.96 -1.75
C CYS A 116 2.39 10.40 -2.85
N LEU A 117 1.94 10.43 -4.11
CA LEU A 117 2.76 10.89 -5.24
C LEU A 117 3.05 12.39 -5.16
N LEU A 118 2.06 13.21 -4.78
CA LEU A 118 2.25 14.64 -4.59
C LEU A 118 3.25 14.93 -3.47
N ILE A 119 3.13 14.25 -2.32
CA ILE A 119 4.09 14.39 -1.22
C ILE A 119 5.49 13.98 -1.67
N ARG A 120 5.61 12.87 -2.40
CA ARG A 120 6.89 12.42 -2.97
C ARG A 120 7.49 13.48 -3.90
N GLN A 121 6.67 14.11 -4.76
CA GLN A 121 7.12 15.16 -5.66
C GLN A 121 7.62 16.38 -4.87
N GLN A 122 6.86 16.84 -3.87
CA GLN A 122 7.25 17.96 -3.01
C GLN A 122 8.56 17.67 -2.27
N MET A 123 8.76 16.44 -1.80
CA MET A 123 10.03 16.03 -1.20
C MET A 123 11.17 16.07 -2.22
N ALA A 124 10.95 15.59 -3.45
CA ALA A 124 11.96 15.59 -4.50
C ALA A 124 12.38 17.03 -4.90
N GLU A 125 11.43 17.96 -4.96
CA GLU A 125 11.71 19.38 -5.26
C GLU A 125 12.56 20.07 -4.18
N LEU A 126 12.51 19.59 -2.94
CA LEU A 126 13.30 20.10 -1.83
C LEU A 126 14.67 19.42 -1.66
N MET A 127 14.96 18.39 -2.46
CA MET A 127 16.18 17.58 -2.32
C MET A 127 17.04 17.68 -3.57
N THR A 128 18.37 17.58 -3.39
CA THR A 128 19.25 17.32 -4.53
C THR A 128 19.13 15.86 -4.97
N ASP A 129 19.46 15.58 -6.23
CA ASP A 129 19.47 14.20 -6.76
C ASP A 129 20.35 13.24 -5.94
N GLU A 130 21.48 13.76 -5.41
CA GLU A 130 22.40 12.96 -4.59
C GLU A 130 21.85 12.68 -3.19
N GLU A 131 21.17 13.65 -2.56
CA GLU A 131 20.45 13.43 -1.30
C GLU A 131 19.29 12.45 -1.49
N TRP A 132 18.56 12.56 -2.61
CA TRP A 132 17.47 11.66 -2.97
C TRP A 132 17.97 10.22 -3.17
N LYS A 133 19.05 10.02 -3.93
CA LYS A 133 19.69 8.70 -4.11
C LYS A 133 20.18 8.11 -2.78
N ARG A 134 20.75 8.92 -1.88
CA ARG A 134 21.19 8.47 -0.55
C ARG A 134 20.03 8.03 0.34
N LEU A 135 18.90 8.73 0.30
CA LEU A 135 17.70 8.31 1.03
C LEU A 135 17.05 7.05 0.41
N LEU A 136 17.06 6.91 -0.91
CA LEU A 136 16.51 5.71 -1.56
C LEU A 136 17.37 4.46 -1.32
N SER A 137 18.70 4.59 -1.37
CA SER A 137 19.63 3.48 -1.14
C SER A 137 19.63 2.98 0.30
N SER A 138 19.42 3.87 1.28
CA SER A 138 19.19 3.48 2.67
C SER A 138 17.87 2.74 2.85
N ARG A 139 16.80 3.16 2.16
CA ARG A 139 15.50 2.45 2.15
C ARG A 139 15.52 1.12 1.40
N GLN A 140 16.29 0.95 0.32
CA GLN A 140 16.39 -0.32 -0.40
C GLN A 140 16.96 -1.46 0.46
N ARG A 141 17.86 -1.17 1.41
CA ARG A 141 18.33 -2.18 2.37
C ARG A 141 17.23 -2.63 3.32
N LEU A 142 16.40 -1.70 3.79
CA LEU A 142 15.26 -2.01 4.66
C LEU A 142 14.18 -2.79 3.91
N LEU A 143 13.85 -2.39 2.68
CA LEU A 143 12.90 -3.11 1.83
C LEU A 143 13.39 -4.54 1.52
N LYS A 144 14.68 -4.76 1.27
CA LYS A 144 15.22 -6.13 1.11
C LYS A 144 15.08 -6.99 2.36
N GLN A 145 15.18 -6.41 3.56
CA GLN A 145 14.99 -7.17 4.81
C GLN A 145 13.52 -7.53 5.05
N VAL A 146 12.59 -6.62 4.73
CA VAL A 146 11.15 -6.88 4.84
C VAL A 146 10.68 -7.90 3.81
N PHE A 147 11.15 -7.81 2.55
CA PHE A 147 10.75 -8.73 1.48
C PHE A 147 11.44 -10.11 1.52
N ASN A 148 12.57 -10.26 2.22
CA ASN A 148 13.18 -11.58 2.47
C ASN A 148 12.58 -12.30 3.71
N SER A 149 11.61 -11.68 4.38
CA SER A 149 10.92 -12.25 5.54
C SER A 149 9.52 -12.81 5.19
N PHE A 150 9.20 -12.88 3.90
CA PHE A 150 8.01 -13.51 3.31
C PHE A 150 8.43 -14.61 2.34
#